data_AF-A0AAV6TLI7-F1
#
_entry.id   AF-A0AAV6TLI7-F1
#
_cell.length_a   1.000
_cell.length_b   1.000
_cell.length_c   1.000
_cell.angle_alpha   90.00
_cell.angle_beta   90.00
_cell.angle_gamma   90.00
#
_symmetry.space_group_name_H-M   'P 1'
#
loop_
_entity.id
_entity.type
_entity.pdbx_description
1 polymer ?
#
loop_
_entity_poly.entity_id
_entity_poly.type
_entity_poly.pdbx_seq_one_letter_code
_entity_poly.pdbx_strand_id
1 'polypeptide(L)'
;MISKLKKKIAIYEEASISVTFEENPFAVCIITPLMKRANESPSSANLVFVDSTSTCDGENHTITFFLTLCHAGAVPIGIVITKGQTEQAYISGFTLLKGLLALEFKAWNS
;
A
#
# COMPACT_ATOMS: atom_id res chain seq x y z
N MET A 1 -13.79 -5.03 -10.52
CA MET A 1 -12.96 -3.88 -10.07
C MET A 1 -11.73 -3.67 -10.93
N ILE A 2 -10.89 -4.70 -11.12
CA ILE A 2 -9.62 -4.61 -11.86
C ILE A 2 -9.77 -4.15 -13.31
N SER A 3 -10.80 -4.59 -14.04
CA SER A 3 -11.05 -4.12 -15.41
C SER A 3 -11.26 -2.60 -15.51
N LYS A 4 -11.86 -1.98 -14.48
CA LYS A 4 -11.98 -0.51 -14.39
C LYS A 4 -10.66 0.14 -13.99
N LEU A 5 -9.88 -0.50 -13.14
CA LEU A 5 -8.55 -0.03 -12.71
C LEU A 5 -7.56 -0.01 -13.88
N LYS A 6 -7.51 -1.09 -14.67
CA LYS A 6 -6.71 -1.20 -15.92
C LYS A 6 -7.01 -0.07 -16.90
N LYS A 7 -8.28 0.31 -17.05
CA LYS A 7 -8.71 1.43 -17.93
C LYS A 7 -8.25 2.81 -17.44
N LYS A 8 -8.00 2.96 -16.14
CA LYS A 8 -7.62 4.23 -15.51
C LYS A 8 -6.13 4.32 -15.15
N ILE A 9 -5.36 3.26 -15.36
CA ILE A 9 -3.95 3.22 -14.92
C ILE A 9 -3.12 4.33 -15.55
N ALA A 10 -3.30 4.59 -16.85
CA ALA A 10 -2.62 5.68 -17.55
C ALA A 10 -2.95 7.08 -16.96
N ILE A 11 -4.19 7.27 -16.49
CA ILE A 11 -4.62 8.54 -15.85
C ILE A 11 -3.91 8.71 -14.49
N TYR A 12 -3.75 7.63 -13.74
CA TYR A 12 -3.03 7.67 -12.47
C TYR A 12 -1.53 7.90 -12.68
N GLU A 13 -0.95 7.26 -13.69
CA GLU A 13 0.46 7.44 -14.07
C GLU A 13 0.75 8.88 -14.52
N GLU A 14 -0.14 9.50 -15.30
CA GLU A 14 -0.05 10.92 -15.68
C GLU A 14 -0.04 11.84 -14.44
N ALA A 15 -0.82 11.49 -13.41
CA ALA A 15 -0.82 12.18 -12.12
C ALA A 15 0.35 11.78 -11.19
N SER A 16 1.32 11.00 -11.68
CA SER A 16 2.44 10.44 -10.90
C SER A 16 2.01 9.54 -9.73
N ILE A 17 0.81 8.98 -9.78
CA ILE A 17 0.29 8.02 -8.81
C ILE A 17 0.64 6.62 -9.32
N SER A 18 1.40 5.87 -8.51
CA SER A 18 1.72 4.48 -8.80
C SER A 18 0.61 3.57 -8.29
N VAL A 19 0.06 2.75 -9.18
CA VAL A 19 -0.95 1.74 -8.86
C VAL A 19 -0.49 0.40 -9.41
N THR A 20 -0.41 -0.61 -8.56
CA THR A 20 -0.17 -2.00 -8.96
C THR A 20 -1.21 -2.92 -8.32
N PHE A 21 -1.45 -4.09 -8.90
CA PHE A 21 -2.46 -5.01 -8.41
C PHE A 21 -2.14 -6.46 -8.75
N GLU A 22 -2.74 -7.37 -7.98
CA GLU A 22 -2.75 -8.81 -8.18
C GLU A 22 -4.20 -9.29 -8.20
N GLU A 23 -4.53 -10.26 -9.04
CA GLU A 23 -5.90 -10.76 -9.16
C GLU A 23 -6.15 -11.94 -8.20
N ASN A 24 -5.11 -12.73 -7.90
CA ASN A 24 -5.23 -13.91 -7.06
C ASN A 24 -4.01 -14.14 -6.13
N PRO A 25 -4.14 -13.89 -4.82
CA PRO A 25 -5.29 -13.28 -4.16
C PRO A 25 -5.46 -11.81 -4.58
N PHE A 26 -6.69 -11.29 -4.52
CA PHE A 26 -6.94 -9.91 -4.89
C PHE A 26 -6.19 -8.94 -3.97
N ALA A 27 -5.36 -8.10 -4.56
CA ALA A 27 -4.70 -7.00 -3.88
C ALA A 27 -4.49 -5.81 -4.84
N VAL A 28 -4.57 -4.60 -4.32
CA VAL A 28 -4.22 -3.35 -5.03
C VAL A 28 -3.33 -2.53 -4.11
N CYS A 29 -2.21 -2.04 -4.60
CA CYS A 29 -1.37 -1.09 -3.88
C CYS A 29 -1.35 0.25 -4.62
N ILE A 30 -1.49 1.33 -3.84
CA ILE A 30 -1.56 2.71 -4.33
C ILE A 30 -0.53 3.54 -3.58
N ILE A 31 0.29 4.28 -4.33
CA ILE A 31 1.27 5.22 -3.80
C ILE A 31 1.20 6.53 -4.57
N THR A 32 0.91 7.62 -3.86
CA THR A 32 0.95 8.98 -4.40
C THR A 32 2.35 9.60 -4.31
N PRO A 33 2.65 10.68 -5.05
CA PRO A 33 3.92 11.39 -4.91
C PRO A 33 4.22 11.85 -3.47
N LEU A 34 3.17 12.26 -2.74
CA LEU A 34 3.33 12.68 -1.34
C LEU A 34 3.74 11.51 -0.44
N MET A 35 3.16 10.32 -0.66
CA MET A 35 3.50 9.10 0.07
C MET A 35 4.94 8.65 -0.20
N LYS A 36 5.41 8.75 -1.46
CA LYS A 36 6.81 8.48 -1.81
C LYS A 36 7.77 9.40 -1.05
N ARG A 37 7.48 10.70 -1.03
CA ARG A 37 8.27 11.69 -0.29
C ARG A 37 8.25 11.42 1.22
N ALA A 38 7.10 11.05 1.78
CA ALA A 38 7.01 10.68 3.19
C ALA A 38 7.84 9.42 3.51
N ASN A 39 7.95 8.49 2.57
CA ASN A 39 8.79 7.30 2.70
C ASN A 39 10.30 7.60 2.67
N GLU A 40 10.73 8.74 2.14
CA GLU A 40 12.13 9.20 2.15
C GLU A 40 12.54 9.86 3.49
N SER A 41 11.59 10.07 4.40
CA SER A 41 11.84 10.61 5.74
C SER A 41 12.66 9.63 6.59
N PRO A 42 13.60 10.08 7.44
CA PRO A 42 14.25 9.20 8.43
C PRO A 42 13.28 8.45 9.34
N SER A 43 12.08 9.00 9.59
CA SER A 43 11.07 8.38 10.45
C SER A 43 10.44 7.11 9.84
N SER A 44 10.34 7.02 8.50
CA SER A 44 9.72 5.87 7.81
C SER A 44 10.56 4.61 7.93
N ALA A 45 11.89 4.76 8.01
CA ALA A 45 12.83 3.65 8.16
C ALA A 45 12.81 3.04 9.57
N ASN A 46 12.33 3.78 10.57
CA ASN A 46 12.36 3.37 11.97
C ASN A 46 11.03 2.76 12.43
N LEU A 47 9.91 3.40 12.10
CA LEU A 47 8.59 2.98 12.58
C LEU A 47 7.51 3.24 11.54
N VAL A 48 6.73 2.19 11.27
CA VAL A 48 5.55 2.24 10.42
C VAL A 48 4.34 1.78 11.22
N PHE A 49 3.30 2.60 11.26
CA PHE A 49 1.99 2.22 11.78
C PHE A 49 1.18 1.61 10.66
N VAL A 50 0.55 0.47 10.95
CA VAL A 50 -0.32 -0.24 10.01
C VAL A 50 -1.72 -0.21 10.58
N ASP A 51 -2.62 0.52 9.93
CA ASP A 51 -4.01 0.63 10.32
C ASP A 51 -4.89 0.02 9.23
N SER A 52 -5.65 -1.01 9.58
CA SER A 52 -6.52 -1.71 8.64
C SER A 52 -7.97 -1.52 9.05
N THR A 53 -8.80 -1.16 8.08
CA THR A 53 -10.24 -1.13 8.28
C THR A 53 -10.78 -2.55 8.47
N SER A 54 -12.04 -2.66 8.90
CA SER A 54 -12.83 -3.86 8.64
C SER A 54 -13.27 -3.89 7.17
N THR A 55 -14.15 -4.84 6.82
CA THR A 55 -14.83 -4.90 5.53
C THR A 55 -15.45 -3.56 5.13
N CYS A 56 -15.05 -3.02 3.98
CA CYS A 56 -15.48 -1.72 3.46
C CYS A 56 -16.57 -1.80 2.38
N ASP A 57 -16.87 -2.99 1.86
CA ASP A 57 -17.89 -3.18 0.84
C ASP A 57 -18.50 -4.60 0.87
N GLY A 58 -19.49 -4.84 0.00
CA GLY A 58 -20.17 -6.13 -0.10
C GLY A 58 -19.29 -7.29 -0.61
N GLU A 59 -18.09 -6.99 -1.11
CA GLU A 59 -17.14 -7.99 -1.66
C GLU A 59 -16.05 -8.37 -0.65
N ASN A 60 -16.17 -7.87 0.59
CA ASN A 60 -15.22 -8.07 1.66
C ASN A 60 -13.84 -7.45 1.38
N HIS A 61 -13.77 -6.28 0.75
CA HIS A 61 -12.50 -5.57 0.63
C HIS A 61 -12.12 -4.87 1.94
N THR A 62 -10.83 -4.88 2.26
CA THR A 62 -10.22 -4.17 3.39
C THR A 62 -9.27 -3.12 2.85
N ILE A 63 -9.22 -1.94 3.47
CA ILE A 63 -8.24 -0.91 3.18
C ILE A 63 -7.23 -0.88 4.34
N THR A 64 -5.95 -1.01 4.02
CA THR A 64 -4.84 -0.93 4.96
C THR A 64 -3.96 0.26 4.63
N PHE A 65 -3.81 1.14 5.61
CA PHE A 65 -2.94 2.31 5.56
C PHE A 65 -1.60 1.99 6.22
N PHE A 66 -0.52 2.34 5.54
CA PHE A 66 0.83 2.36 6.09
C PHE A 66 1.18 3.82 6.36
N LEU A 67 1.54 4.13 7.59
CA LEU A 67 1.77 5.50 8.06
C LEU A 67 3.15 5.62 8.70
N THR A 68 3.79 6.76 8.54
CA THR A 68 4.98 7.12 9.33
C THR A 68 4.72 8.39 10.13
N LEU A 69 5.51 8.59 11.19
CA LEU A 69 5.46 9.82 11.99
C LEU A 69 6.14 10.97 11.25
N CYS A 70 5.58 12.15 11.43
CA CYS A 70 6.19 13.42 11.09
C CYS A 70 5.89 14.43 12.20
N HIS A 71 6.48 15.61 12.11
CA HIS A 71 6.29 16.69 13.11
C HIS A 71 4.82 17.12 13.29
N ALA A 72 3.96 16.86 12.31
CA ALA A 72 2.55 17.21 12.32
C ALA A 72 1.60 16.03 12.64
N GLY A 73 2.12 14.82 12.89
CA GLY A 73 1.32 13.63 13.19
C GLY A 73 1.72 12.42 12.35
N ALA A 74 0.74 11.63 11.88
CA ALA A 74 0.97 10.47 11.04
C ALA A 74 0.61 10.78 9.59
N VAL A 75 1.50 10.45 8.65
CA VAL A 75 1.30 10.64 7.20
C VAL A 75 1.39 9.30 6.48
N PRO A 76 0.56 9.06 5.46
CA PRO A 76 0.60 7.80 4.73
C PRO A 76 1.86 7.68 3.87
N ILE A 77 2.41 6.47 3.83
CA ILE A 77 3.49 6.04 2.95
C ILE A 77 3.02 4.99 1.93
N GLY A 78 1.83 4.42 2.12
CA GLY A 78 1.20 3.52 1.16
C GLY A 78 -0.21 3.11 1.57
N ILE A 79 -1.01 2.72 0.58
CA ILE A 79 -2.34 2.16 0.78
C ILE A 79 -2.40 0.81 0.07
N VAL A 80 -2.92 -0.20 0.76
CA VAL A 80 -3.17 -1.53 0.21
C VAL A 80 -4.65 -1.84 0.37
N ILE A 81 -5.29 -2.34 -0.69
CA ILE A 81 -6.65 -2.85 -0.68
C ILE A 81 -6.58 -4.36 -0.92
N THR A 82 -7.08 -5.16 0.01
CA THR A 82 -7.08 -6.62 -0.07
C THR A 82 -8.50 -7.18 -0.04
N LYS A 83 -8.67 -8.46 -0.40
CA LYS A 83 -9.90 -9.19 -0.09
C LYS A 83 -9.79 -9.84 1.29
N GLY A 84 -10.48 -9.26 2.27
CA GLY A 84 -10.45 -9.67 3.67
C GLY A 84 -9.11 -9.32 4.34
N GLN A 85 -8.87 -9.96 5.47
CA GLN A 85 -7.69 -9.76 6.31
C GLN A 85 -6.95 -11.07 6.57
N THR A 86 -6.95 -11.98 5.58
CA THR A 86 -6.22 -13.25 5.68
C THR A 86 -4.73 -13.01 5.49
N GLU A 87 -3.90 -13.89 6.04
CA GLU A 87 -2.45 -13.85 5.87
C GLU A 87 -2.04 -13.80 4.38
N GLN A 88 -2.64 -14.67 3.56
CA GLN A 88 -2.35 -14.73 2.13
C GLN A 88 -2.68 -13.41 1.40
N ALA A 89 -3.78 -12.74 1.80
CA ALA A 89 -4.17 -11.47 1.24
C ALA A 89 -3.17 -10.35 1.62
N TYR A 90 -2.72 -10.32 2.88
CA TYR A 90 -1.69 -9.39 3.32
C TYR A 90 -0.33 -9.66 2.68
N ILE A 91 0.10 -10.92 2.54
CA ILE A 91 1.34 -11.26 1.83
C ILE A 91 1.32 -10.65 0.43
N SER A 92 0.26 -10.90 -0.35
CA SER A 92 0.14 -10.34 -1.70
C SER A 92 0.18 -8.81 -1.70
N GLY A 93 -0.64 -8.17 -0.87
CA GLY A 93 -0.68 -6.71 -0.79
C GLY A 93 0.65 -6.08 -0.34
N PHE A 94 1.36 -6.69 0.59
CA PHE A 94 2.61 -6.17 1.13
C PHE A 94 3.77 -6.43 0.16
N THR A 95 3.74 -7.52 -0.60
CA THR A 95 4.66 -7.74 -1.72
C THR A 95 4.52 -6.64 -2.77
N LEU A 96 3.29 -6.26 -3.12
CA LEU A 96 3.04 -5.13 -4.04
C LEU A 96 3.59 -3.81 -3.49
N LEU A 97 3.36 -3.51 -2.21
CA LEU A 97 3.89 -2.32 -1.55
C LEU A 97 5.42 -2.28 -1.58
N LYS A 98 6.06 -3.41 -1.23
CA LYS A 98 7.52 -3.56 -1.25
C LYS A 98 8.09 -3.27 -2.65
N GLY A 99 7.45 -3.80 -3.70
CA GLY A 99 7.84 -3.57 -5.08
C GLY A 99 7.76 -2.09 -5.48
N LEU A 100 6.66 -1.41 -5.12
CA LEU A 100 6.47 0.01 -5.46
C LEU A 100 7.38 0.97 -4.70
N LEU A 101 7.71 0.67 -3.45
CA LEU A 101 8.61 1.50 -2.63
C LEU A 101 10.09 1.12 -2.79
N ALA A 102 10.40 0.11 -3.61
CA ALA A 102 11.75 -0.46 -3.75
C ALA A 102 12.41 -0.76 -2.38
N LEU A 103 11.62 -1.22 -1.40
CA LEU A 103 12.11 -1.46 -0.05
C LEU A 103 13.02 -2.69 -0.02
N GLU A 104 14.28 -2.48 0.34
CA GLU A 104 15.18 -3.54 0.77
C GLU A 104 15.02 -3.79 2.27
N PHE A 105 14.26 -4.83 2.63
CA PHE A 105 14.34 -5.36 3.98
C PHE A 105 15.57 -6.26 4.07
N LYS A 106 16.57 -5.87 4.86
CA LYS A 106 17.56 -6.82 5.36
C LYS A 106 16.80 -7.82 6.22
N ALA A 107 16.96 -9.12 5.94
CA ALA A 107 16.40 -10.16 6.78
C ALA A 107 16.84 -9.91 8.23
N TRP A 108 15.86 -9.90 9.13
CA TRP A 108 16.16 -9.90 10.56
C TRP A 108 16.79 -11.26 10.88
N ASN A 109 18.11 -11.28 11.00
CA ASN A 109 18.83 -12.44 11.52
C ASN A 109 18.64 -12.41 13.04
N SER A 110 17.72 -13.24 13.54
CA SER A 110 17.57 -13.54 14.96
C SER A 110 18.79 -14.22 15.53
#